data_AF-A0A7V9MGF9-F1
#
_entry.id   AF-A0A7V9MGF9-F1
#
_cell.length_a   1.000
_cell.length_b   1.000
_cell.length_c   1.000
_cell.angle_alpha   90.00
_cell.angle_beta   90.00
_cell.angle_gamma   90.00
#
_symmetry.space_group_name_H-M   'P 1'
#
loop_
_entity.id
_entity.type
_entity.pdbx_description
1 polymer ?
#
loop_
_entity_poly.entity_id
_entity_poly.type
_entity_poly.pdbx_seq_one_letter_code
_entity_poly.pdbx_strand_id
1 'polypeptide(L)'
;MAFPRAAWRSTGASSTDPALWASLSRRQAADLTVPGASIGVLGGLIAGGLAAIGGLPFLASLVAGAGLGIPLALAGAGYEVLVARGTVPLGPLTPMALYWMIAFPVVRMFHAGVFAMYVGSAIAVPHGWLAFFAYQVLVSVGFGIGFWWLHSNFAPRWWFHLREKGNPVAEHYLYQLLSAGVVQRYARGGVTTDGRSR
;
A
#
# COMPACT_ATOMS: atom_id res chain seq x y z
N MET A 1 -47.70 16.75 -6.54
CA MET A 1 -46.48 17.18 -5.82
C MET A 1 -45.32 16.30 -6.29
N ALA A 2 -44.44 16.83 -7.12
CA ALA A 2 -43.30 16.12 -7.67
C ALA A 2 -42.08 16.36 -6.77
N PHE A 3 -41.52 15.29 -6.21
CA PHE A 3 -40.24 15.36 -5.49
C PHE A 3 -39.13 15.72 -6.49
N PRO A 4 -38.29 16.73 -6.20
CA PRO A 4 -37.10 16.97 -7.00
C PRO A 4 -36.16 15.76 -6.84
N ARG A 5 -35.94 15.03 -7.94
CA ARG A 5 -34.86 14.04 -8.02
C ARG A 5 -33.54 14.81 -7.87
N ALA A 6 -33.00 14.81 -6.66
CA ALA A 6 -31.61 15.19 -6.43
C ALA A 6 -30.75 14.28 -7.31
N ALA A 7 -30.23 14.85 -8.41
CA ALA A 7 -29.24 14.22 -9.24
C ALA A 7 -27.98 14.09 -8.39
N TRP A 8 -27.86 12.97 -7.68
CA TRP A 8 -26.60 12.46 -7.19
C TRP A 8 -25.75 12.13 -8.41
N ARG A 9 -25.17 13.16 -9.03
CA ARG A 9 -23.93 12.98 -9.77
C ARG A 9 -22.97 12.46 -8.71
N SER A 10 -22.62 11.18 -8.83
CA SER A 10 -21.42 10.65 -8.22
C SER A 10 -20.30 11.61 -8.60
N THR A 11 -19.93 12.49 -7.67
CA THR A 11 -18.62 13.13 -7.66
C THR A 11 -17.66 11.96 -7.64
N GLY A 12 -17.25 11.53 -8.84
CA GLY A 12 -16.26 10.49 -9.01
C GLY A 12 -15.09 10.88 -8.11
N ALA A 13 -14.65 9.93 -7.30
CA ALA A 13 -13.37 10.04 -6.60
C ALA A 13 -12.40 10.68 -7.59
N SER A 14 -11.89 11.88 -7.26
CA SER A 14 -11.06 12.65 -8.17
C SER A 14 -9.83 11.81 -8.49
N SER A 15 -9.88 11.08 -9.60
CA SER A 15 -8.74 10.36 -10.11
C SER A 15 -7.64 11.39 -10.30
N THR A 16 -6.45 11.13 -9.77
CA THR A 16 -5.27 11.95 -10.06
C THR A 16 -5.25 12.21 -11.58
N ASP A 17 -5.35 13.47 -11.98
CA ASP A 17 -5.41 13.82 -13.41
C ASP A 17 -4.15 13.25 -14.09
N PRO A 18 -4.27 12.42 -15.14
CA PRO A 18 -3.12 11.88 -15.88
C PRO A 18 -2.11 12.95 -16.28
N ALA A 19 -2.56 14.20 -16.47
CA ALA A 19 -1.72 15.36 -16.72
C ALA A 19 -0.76 15.68 -15.55
N LEU A 20 -1.16 15.47 -14.29
CA LEU A 20 -0.31 15.69 -13.11
C LEU A 20 0.86 14.71 -13.09
N TRP A 21 0.60 13.42 -13.32
CA TRP A 21 1.67 12.40 -13.41
C TRP A 21 2.64 12.71 -14.56
N ALA A 22 2.12 13.13 -15.72
CA ALA A 22 2.93 13.43 -16.89
C ALA A 22 3.90 14.62 -16.68
N SER A 23 3.56 15.54 -15.76
CA SER A 23 4.40 16.69 -15.43
C SER A 23 5.55 16.38 -14.45
N LEU A 24 5.58 15.18 -13.86
CA LEU A 24 6.59 14.83 -12.88
C LEU A 24 7.96 14.59 -13.51
N SER A 25 9.01 15.12 -12.89
CA SER A 25 10.37 14.66 -13.14
C SER A 25 10.57 13.23 -12.64
N ARG A 26 11.55 12.50 -13.20
CA ARG A 26 11.91 11.14 -12.75
C ARG A 26 12.22 11.08 -11.25
N ARG A 27 12.86 12.12 -10.72
CA ARG A 27 13.18 12.23 -9.29
C ARG A 27 11.91 12.37 -8.45
N GLN A 28 10.99 13.25 -8.84
CA GLN A 28 9.71 13.40 -8.15
C GLN A 28 8.87 12.13 -8.21
N ALA A 29 8.90 11.40 -9.33
CA ALA A 29 8.26 10.10 -9.46
C ALA A 29 8.88 9.05 -8.53
N ALA A 30 10.21 9.00 -8.41
CA ALA A 30 10.90 8.11 -7.47
C ALA A 30 10.62 8.49 -6.00
N ASP A 31 10.60 9.78 -5.69
CA ASP A 31 10.31 10.26 -4.33
C ASP A 31 8.89 9.87 -3.88
N LEU A 32 7.93 9.75 -4.80
CA LEU A 32 6.57 9.28 -4.49
C LEU A 32 6.51 7.81 -4.08
N THR A 33 7.45 6.98 -4.51
CA THR A 33 7.43 5.54 -4.23
C THR A 33 8.01 5.17 -2.87
N VAL A 34 8.65 6.13 -2.19
CA VAL A 34 9.36 5.93 -0.93
C VAL A 34 8.50 5.31 0.17
N PRO A 35 7.24 5.74 0.43
CA PRO A 35 6.43 5.13 1.49
C PRO A 35 6.20 3.63 1.23
N GLY A 36 5.64 3.27 0.08
CA GLY A 36 5.46 1.87 -0.31
C GLY A 36 6.77 1.05 -0.31
N ALA A 37 7.85 1.59 -0.86
CA ALA A 37 9.15 0.91 -0.89
C ALA A 37 9.71 0.67 0.52
N SER A 38 9.62 1.65 1.40
CA SER A 38 10.13 1.57 2.79
C SER A 38 9.42 0.49 3.60
N ILE A 39 8.12 0.30 3.39
CA ILE A 39 7.34 -0.78 4.02
C ILE A 39 7.87 -2.15 3.56
N GLY A 40 8.18 -2.29 2.27
CA GLY A 40 8.77 -3.52 1.74
C GLY A 40 10.15 -3.83 2.32
N VAL A 41 11.00 -2.80 2.43
CA VAL A 41 12.32 -2.91 3.09
C VAL A 41 12.17 -3.35 4.54
N LEU A 42 11.24 -2.74 5.28
CA LEU A 42 10.93 -3.13 6.66
C LEU A 42 10.52 -4.60 6.75
N GLY A 43 9.67 -5.08 5.85
CA GLY A 43 9.28 -6.49 5.78
C GLY A 43 10.49 -7.42 5.57
N GLY A 44 11.43 -7.04 4.72
CA GLY A 44 12.70 -7.78 4.53
C GLY A 44 13.58 -7.78 5.77
N LEU A 45 13.72 -6.64 6.45
CA LEU A 45 14.47 -6.55 7.70
C LEU A 45 13.88 -7.45 8.78
N ILE A 46 12.56 -7.49 8.91
CA ILE A 46 11.86 -8.38 9.85
C ILE A 46 12.13 -9.84 9.49
N ALA A 47 12.01 -10.22 8.21
CA ALA A 47 12.26 -11.60 7.79
C ALA A 47 13.71 -12.05 8.02
N GLY A 48 14.69 -11.20 7.67
CA GLY A 48 16.10 -11.48 7.94
C GLY A 48 16.43 -11.52 9.43
N GLY A 49 15.84 -10.63 10.22
CA GLY A 49 15.99 -10.62 11.69
C GLY A 49 15.42 -11.88 12.34
N LEU A 50 14.22 -12.32 11.92
CA LEU A 50 13.62 -13.57 12.40
C LEU A 50 14.43 -14.80 11.99
N ALA A 51 14.99 -14.80 10.77
CA ALA A 51 15.90 -15.86 10.32
C ALA A 51 17.15 -15.95 11.21
N ALA A 52 17.76 -14.80 11.53
CA ALA A 52 18.94 -14.75 12.40
C ALA A 52 18.61 -15.20 13.84
N ILE A 53 17.49 -14.75 14.40
CA ILE A 53 17.01 -15.19 15.73
C ILE A 53 16.71 -16.70 15.74
N GLY A 54 16.23 -17.24 14.62
CA GLY A 54 16.03 -18.67 14.41
C GLY A 54 17.32 -19.50 14.29
N GLY A 55 18.49 -18.87 14.41
CA GLY A 55 19.79 -19.55 14.37
C GLY A 55 20.32 -19.81 12.97
N LEU A 56 19.72 -19.22 11.93
CA LEU A 56 20.23 -19.37 10.57
C LEU A 56 21.57 -18.62 10.41
N PRO A 57 22.51 -19.15 9.61
CA PRO A 57 23.76 -18.46 9.30
C PRO A 57 23.52 -17.05 8.77
N PHE A 58 24.46 -16.14 9.01
CA PHE A 58 24.34 -14.72 8.60
C PHE A 58 23.95 -14.57 7.13
N LEU A 59 24.62 -15.29 6.23
CA LEU A 59 24.34 -15.23 4.79
C LEU A 59 22.93 -15.76 4.45
N ALA A 60 22.46 -16.80 5.13
CA ALA A 60 21.09 -17.31 4.97
C ALA A 60 20.06 -16.26 5.41
N SER A 61 20.33 -15.59 6.53
CA SER A 61 19.48 -14.51 7.05
C SER A 61 19.45 -13.30 6.12
N LEU A 62 20.58 -12.95 5.50
CA LEU A 62 20.64 -11.93 4.45
C LEU A 62 19.82 -12.34 3.21
N VAL A 63 19.94 -13.58 2.75
CA VAL A 63 19.17 -14.09 1.60
C VAL A 63 17.67 -14.08 1.92
N ALA A 64 17.26 -14.47 3.13
CA ALA A 64 15.87 -14.38 3.56
C ALA A 64 15.37 -12.93 3.56
N GLY A 65 16.15 -12.02 4.14
CA GLY A 65 15.76 -10.62 4.25
C GLY A 65 15.72 -9.90 2.90
N ALA A 66 16.75 -10.04 2.07
CA ALA A 66 16.84 -9.40 0.76
C ALA A 66 15.89 -10.06 -0.25
N GLY A 67 15.80 -11.38 -0.25
CA GLY A 67 14.94 -12.16 -1.14
C GLY A 67 13.45 -11.88 -0.93
N LEU A 68 13.05 -11.44 0.26
CA LEU A 68 11.71 -10.91 0.53
C LEU A 68 11.63 -9.39 0.34
N GLY A 69 12.56 -8.65 0.94
CA GLY A 69 12.46 -7.19 1.07
C GLY A 69 12.55 -6.45 -0.26
N ILE A 70 13.43 -6.87 -1.17
CA ILE A 70 13.59 -6.25 -2.49
C ILE A 70 12.31 -6.36 -3.32
N PRO A 71 11.77 -7.56 -3.61
CA PRO A 71 10.55 -7.67 -4.40
C PRO A 71 9.34 -7.03 -3.70
N LEU A 72 9.30 -7.04 -2.36
CA LEU A 72 8.25 -6.36 -1.62
C LEU A 72 8.33 -4.84 -1.72
N ALA A 73 9.54 -4.28 -1.70
CA ALA A 73 9.77 -2.85 -1.90
C ALA A 73 9.42 -2.40 -3.33
N LEU A 74 9.74 -3.23 -4.32
CA LEU A 74 9.35 -2.99 -5.72
C LEU A 74 7.83 -3.04 -5.91
N ALA A 75 7.15 -4.01 -5.29
CA ALA A 75 5.69 -4.07 -5.30
C ALA A 75 5.08 -2.85 -4.59
N GLY A 76 5.57 -2.49 -3.40
CA GLY A 76 5.15 -1.29 -2.70
C GLY A 76 5.34 -0.02 -3.53
N ALA A 77 6.48 0.14 -4.21
CA ALA A 77 6.72 1.23 -5.14
C ALA A 77 5.74 1.21 -6.33
N GLY A 78 5.46 0.03 -6.89
CA GLY A 78 4.50 -0.15 -7.97
C GLY A 78 3.08 0.24 -7.57
N TYR A 79 2.67 -0.05 -6.33
CA TYR A 79 1.40 0.41 -5.78
C TYR A 79 1.30 1.93 -5.79
N GLU A 80 2.33 2.64 -5.32
CA GLU A 80 2.35 4.12 -5.30
C GLU A 80 2.23 4.69 -6.72
N VAL A 81 2.89 4.06 -7.71
CA VAL A 81 2.77 4.47 -9.12
C VAL A 81 1.34 4.28 -9.63
N LEU A 82 0.66 3.19 -9.27
CA LEU A 82 -0.73 2.95 -9.67
C LEU A 82 -1.70 3.97 -9.05
N VAL A 83 -1.46 4.36 -7.80
CA VAL A 83 -2.23 5.43 -7.13
C VAL A 83 -1.92 6.78 -7.77
N ALA A 84 -0.66 7.05 -8.12
CA ALA A 84 -0.23 8.32 -8.73
C ALA A 84 -0.79 8.52 -10.14
N ARG A 85 -1.02 7.42 -10.87
CA ARG A 85 -1.70 7.43 -12.17
C ARG A 85 -3.23 7.47 -12.05
N GLY A 86 -3.78 7.45 -10.84
CA GLY A 86 -5.23 7.42 -10.61
C GLY A 86 -5.89 6.09 -11.00
N THR A 87 -5.12 5.03 -11.27
CA THR A 87 -5.65 3.69 -11.59
C THR A 87 -6.24 3.01 -10.35
N VAL A 88 -5.68 3.32 -9.19
CA VAL A 88 -6.14 2.84 -7.88
C VAL A 88 -6.57 4.03 -7.03
N PRO A 89 -7.79 4.04 -6.47
CA PRO A 89 -8.23 5.15 -5.62
C PRO A 89 -7.45 5.16 -4.29
N LEU A 90 -7.12 6.37 -3.83
CA LEU A 90 -6.39 6.60 -2.58
C LEU A 90 -7.34 6.46 -1.38
N GLY A 91 -6.95 5.66 -0.37
CA GLY A 91 -7.62 5.61 0.94
C GLY A 91 -8.44 4.34 1.23
N PRO A 92 -9.25 3.79 0.30
CA PRO A 92 -10.00 2.57 0.56
C PRO A 92 -9.09 1.36 0.76
N LEU A 93 -9.41 0.53 1.76
CA LEU A 93 -8.72 -0.74 2.04
C LEU A 93 -8.90 -1.73 0.88
N THR A 94 -10.09 -1.81 0.28
CA THR A 94 -10.45 -2.79 -0.76
C THR A 94 -9.48 -2.85 -1.95
N PRO A 95 -9.20 -1.77 -2.69
CA PRO A 95 -8.30 -1.82 -3.83
C PRO A 95 -6.86 -2.17 -3.45
N MET A 96 -6.42 -1.75 -2.26
CA MET A 96 -5.11 -2.10 -1.73
C MET A 96 -5.02 -3.58 -1.36
N ALA A 97 -6.08 -4.14 -0.76
CA ALA A 97 -6.19 -5.57 -0.48
C ALA A 97 -6.20 -6.39 -1.77
N LEU A 98 -6.92 -5.96 -2.81
CA LEU A 98 -6.95 -6.63 -4.12
C LEU A 98 -5.57 -6.61 -4.81
N TYR A 99 -4.87 -5.48 -4.74
CA TYR A 99 -3.49 -5.38 -5.25
C TYR A 99 -2.59 -6.39 -4.55
N TRP A 100 -2.61 -6.42 -3.22
CA TRP A 100 -1.75 -7.31 -2.43
C TRP A 100 -2.18 -8.78 -2.50
N MET A 101 -3.45 -9.07 -2.79
CA MET A 101 -3.93 -10.44 -3.04
C MET A 101 -3.19 -11.13 -4.18
N ILE A 102 -2.67 -10.34 -5.15
CA ILE A 102 -1.89 -10.85 -6.27
C ILE A 102 -0.39 -10.64 -6.02
N ALA A 103 0.00 -9.43 -5.62
CA ALA A 103 1.41 -9.09 -5.48
C ALA A 103 2.09 -9.90 -4.37
N PHE A 104 1.44 -10.10 -3.22
CA PHE A 104 2.04 -10.79 -2.09
C PHE A 104 2.34 -12.27 -2.38
N PRO A 105 1.41 -13.08 -2.94
CA PRO A 105 1.74 -14.45 -3.33
C PRO A 105 2.90 -14.53 -4.33
N VAL A 106 2.94 -13.64 -5.32
CA VAL A 106 4.04 -13.61 -6.31
C VAL A 106 5.39 -13.32 -5.63
N VAL A 107 5.43 -12.31 -4.78
CA VAL A 107 6.62 -11.97 -3.97
C VAL A 107 7.04 -13.16 -3.09
N ARG A 108 6.08 -13.85 -2.46
CA ARG A 108 6.35 -14.99 -1.60
C ARG A 108 6.82 -16.22 -2.37
N MET A 109 6.30 -16.46 -3.57
CA MET A 109 6.80 -17.50 -4.48
C MET A 109 8.24 -17.24 -4.87
N PHE A 110 8.55 -16.00 -5.28
CA PHE A 110 9.90 -15.59 -5.61
C PHE A 110 10.85 -15.78 -4.42
N HIS A 111 10.47 -15.28 -3.23
CA HIS A 111 11.27 -15.43 -2.02
C HIS A 111 11.50 -16.91 -1.68
N ALA A 112 10.46 -17.75 -1.73
CA ALA A 112 10.58 -19.18 -1.48
C ALA A 112 11.50 -19.87 -2.51
N GLY A 113 11.44 -19.48 -3.79
CA GLY A 113 12.32 -19.99 -4.85
C GLY A 113 13.78 -19.62 -4.62
N VAL A 114 14.06 -18.35 -4.36
CA VAL A 114 15.42 -17.86 -4.06
C VAL A 114 15.97 -18.55 -2.82
N PHE A 115 15.16 -18.66 -1.76
CA PHE A 115 15.59 -19.29 -0.52
C PHE A 115 15.79 -20.81 -0.68
N ALA A 116 14.95 -21.48 -1.47
CA ALA A 116 15.08 -22.89 -1.83
C ALA A 116 16.37 -23.18 -2.62
N MET A 117 16.81 -22.27 -3.50
CA MET A 117 18.09 -22.41 -4.19
C MET A 117 19.29 -22.37 -3.23
N TYR A 118 19.15 -21.69 -2.09
CA TYR A 118 20.21 -21.53 -1.10
C TYR A 118 20.21 -22.65 -0.03
N VAL A 119 19.05 -23.06 0.47
CA VAL A 119 18.90 -24.04 1.59
C VAL A 119 18.37 -25.41 1.15
N GLY A 120 17.83 -25.52 -0.06
CA GLY A 120 17.16 -26.72 -0.58
C GLY A 120 15.62 -26.63 -0.55
N SER A 121 14.95 -27.31 -1.48
CA SER A 121 13.49 -27.19 -1.73
C SER A 121 12.60 -27.84 -0.67
N ALA A 122 13.06 -28.91 -0.02
CA ALA A 122 12.29 -29.65 0.97
C ALA A 122 11.89 -28.79 2.20
N ILE A 123 12.67 -27.75 2.49
CA ILE A 123 12.45 -26.84 3.62
C ILE A 123 11.52 -25.69 3.23
N ALA A 124 11.61 -25.19 2.00
CA ALA A 124 10.88 -24.00 1.57
C ALA A 124 9.41 -24.29 1.19
N VAL A 125 9.14 -25.44 0.53
CA VAL A 125 7.81 -25.75 -0.03
C VAL A 125 7.45 -27.24 0.16
N PRO A 126 7.24 -27.70 1.41
CA PRO A 126 7.10 -29.13 1.72
C PRO A 126 5.85 -29.80 1.10
N HIS A 127 4.78 -29.04 0.86
CA HIS A 127 3.50 -29.54 0.32
C HIS A 127 3.30 -29.18 -1.17
N GLY A 128 4.36 -28.75 -1.85
CA GLY A 128 4.32 -28.33 -3.25
C GLY A 128 3.86 -26.88 -3.49
N TRP A 129 4.17 -26.37 -4.68
CA TRP A 129 4.04 -24.96 -5.04
C TRP A 129 2.59 -24.45 -5.08
N LEU A 130 1.65 -25.27 -5.53
CA LEU A 130 0.24 -24.88 -5.63
C LEU A 130 -0.39 -24.67 -4.25
N ALA A 131 -0.15 -25.60 -3.31
CA ALA A 131 -0.63 -25.49 -1.94
C ALA A 131 -0.05 -24.26 -1.24
N PHE A 132 1.25 -23.99 -1.45
CA PHE A 132 1.89 -22.79 -0.93
C PHE A 132 1.27 -21.53 -1.53
N PHE A 133 1.06 -21.46 -2.85
CA PHE A 133 0.45 -20.27 -3.48
C PHE A 133 -0.95 -19.99 -2.91
N ALA A 134 -1.80 -21.01 -2.82
CA ALA A 134 -3.13 -20.89 -2.23
C ALA A 134 -3.08 -20.38 -0.78
N TYR A 135 -2.14 -20.91 0.03
CA TYR A 135 -1.91 -20.41 1.38
C TYR A 135 -1.47 -18.94 1.40
N GLN A 136 -0.56 -18.52 0.50
CA GLN A 136 -0.15 -17.11 0.44
C GLN A 136 -1.29 -16.19 0.01
N VAL A 137 -2.23 -16.64 -0.82
CA VAL A 137 -3.44 -15.86 -1.15
C VAL A 137 -4.25 -15.60 0.11
N LEU A 138 -4.44 -16.59 0.98
CA LEU A 138 -5.15 -16.40 2.25
C LEU A 138 -4.41 -15.44 3.19
N VAL A 139 -3.08 -15.59 3.31
CA VAL A 139 -2.24 -14.74 4.17
C VAL A 139 -2.14 -13.31 3.64
N SER A 140 -2.27 -13.11 2.33
CA SER A 140 -2.15 -11.80 1.68
C SER A 140 -3.14 -10.78 2.22
N VAL A 141 -4.30 -11.20 2.70
CA VAL A 141 -5.31 -10.30 3.30
C VAL A 141 -4.75 -9.65 4.55
N GLY A 142 -4.17 -10.44 5.46
CA GLY A 142 -3.53 -9.92 6.67
C GLY A 142 -2.37 -8.98 6.35
N PHE A 143 -1.56 -9.35 5.35
CA PHE A 143 -0.49 -8.47 4.85
C PHE A 143 -1.05 -7.15 4.30
N GLY A 144 -2.08 -7.20 3.47
CA GLY A 144 -2.72 -6.03 2.86
C GLY A 144 -3.28 -5.06 3.91
N ILE A 145 -3.88 -5.58 4.98
CA ILE A 145 -4.34 -4.78 6.12
C ILE A 145 -3.16 -4.10 6.82
N GLY A 146 -2.09 -4.84 7.10
CA GLY A 146 -0.88 -4.28 7.73
C GLY A 146 -0.22 -3.20 6.86
N PHE A 147 -0.11 -3.45 5.54
CA PHE A 147 0.39 -2.48 4.58
C PHE A 147 -0.50 -1.23 4.54
N TRP A 148 -1.82 -1.39 4.49
CA TRP A 148 -2.77 -0.27 4.52
C TRP A 148 -2.62 0.58 5.77
N TRP A 149 -2.52 -0.06 6.93
CA TRP A 149 -2.34 0.65 8.18
C TRP A 149 -1.04 1.45 8.18
N LEU A 150 0.07 0.83 7.79
CA LEU A 150 1.38 1.48 7.80
C LEU A 150 1.45 2.60 6.76
N HIS A 151 0.94 2.36 5.55
CA HIS A 151 0.85 3.33 4.48
C HIS A 151 -0.01 4.54 4.88
N SER A 152 -1.19 4.31 5.44
CA SER A 152 -2.10 5.39 5.87
C SER A 152 -1.52 6.26 6.99
N ASN A 153 -0.63 5.71 7.83
CA ASN A 153 0.02 6.47 8.91
C ASN A 153 1.33 7.14 8.47
N PHE A 154 2.09 6.50 7.58
CA PHE A 154 3.41 6.96 7.16
C PHE A 154 3.36 7.87 5.92
N ALA A 155 2.57 7.49 4.91
CA ALA A 155 2.56 8.18 3.62
C ALA A 155 2.11 9.65 3.70
N PRO A 156 1.09 10.04 4.51
CA PRO A 156 0.73 11.45 4.63
C PRO A 156 1.87 12.34 5.14
N ARG A 157 2.64 11.86 6.12
CA ARG A 157 3.81 12.58 6.66
C ARG A 157 4.87 12.81 5.59
N TRP A 158 5.09 11.80 4.74
CA TRP A 158 6.01 11.90 3.62
C TRP A 158 5.51 12.85 2.53
N TRP A 159 4.22 12.81 2.19
CA TRP A 159 3.65 13.70 1.18
C TRP A 159 3.69 15.18 1.57
N PHE A 160 3.60 15.52 2.87
CA PHE A 160 3.85 16.89 3.32
C PHE A 160 5.24 17.39 2.93
N HIS A 161 6.26 16.56 3.13
CA HIS A 161 7.64 16.85 2.73
C HIS A 161 7.80 16.98 1.21
N LEU A 162 7.09 16.15 0.43
CA LEU A 162 7.13 16.24 -1.04
C LEU A 162 6.41 17.48 -1.58
N ARG A 163 5.33 17.91 -0.93
CA ARG A 163 4.63 19.15 -1.27
C ARG A 163 5.55 20.36 -1.09
N GLU A 164 6.32 20.41 -0.01
CA GLU A 164 7.29 21.50 0.22
C GLU A 164 8.37 21.56 -0.88
N LYS A 165 8.68 20.42 -1.51
CA LYS A 165 9.57 20.32 -2.67
C LYS A 165 8.87 20.60 -4.01
N GLY A 166 7.60 21.01 -4.02
CA GLY A 166 6.84 21.35 -5.21
C GLY A 166 6.36 20.14 -6.03
N ASN A 167 6.09 19.00 -5.41
CA ASN A 167 5.52 17.84 -6.11
C ASN A 167 3.98 18.00 -6.27
N PRO A 168 3.46 18.15 -7.51
CA PRO A 168 2.03 18.41 -7.74
C PRO A 168 1.12 17.22 -7.41
N VAL A 169 1.60 15.98 -7.52
CA VAL A 169 0.81 14.78 -7.15
C VAL A 169 0.68 14.65 -5.64
N ALA A 170 1.75 14.94 -4.89
CA ALA A 170 1.70 14.93 -3.43
C ALA A 170 0.76 16.02 -2.89
N GLU A 171 0.76 17.20 -3.51
CA GLU A 171 -0.20 18.27 -3.20
C GLU A 171 -1.65 17.80 -3.42
N HIS A 172 -1.92 17.14 -4.54
CA HIS A 172 -3.24 16.60 -4.84
C HIS A 172 -3.71 15.56 -3.80
N TYR A 173 -2.84 14.63 -3.39
CA TYR A 173 -3.18 13.66 -2.34
C TYR A 173 -3.56 14.32 -1.02
N LEU A 174 -2.80 15.33 -0.60
CA LEU A 174 -3.07 16.05 0.64
C LEU A 174 -4.41 16.81 0.56
N TYR A 175 -4.74 17.42 -0.58
CA TYR A 175 -6.05 18.03 -0.77
C TYR A 175 -7.18 17.00 -0.64
N GLN A 176 -7.06 15.83 -1.26
CA GLN A 176 -8.08 14.78 -1.15
C GLN A 176 -8.29 14.33 0.30
N LEU A 177 -7.21 14.10 1.05
CA LEU A 177 -7.26 13.69 2.45
C LEU A 177 -7.91 14.77 3.34
N LEU A 178 -7.56 16.03 3.13
CA LEU A 178 -8.13 17.15 3.88
C LEU A 178 -9.62 17.35 3.55
N SER A 179 -10.00 17.29 2.28
CA SER A 179 -11.40 17.39 1.84
C SER A 179 -12.26 16.27 2.43
N ALA A 180 -11.76 15.03 2.46
CA ALA A 180 -12.46 13.90 3.07
C ALA A 180 -12.67 14.12 4.58
N GLY A 181 -11.65 14.61 5.29
CA GLY A 181 -11.75 14.91 6.72
C GLY A 181 -12.73 16.04 7.05
N VAL A 182 -12.78 17.09 6.21
CA VAL A 182 -13.72 18.21 6.36
C VAL A 182 -15.16 17.74 6.18
N VAL A 183 -15.46 16.97 5.13
CA VAL A 183 -16.80 16.41 4.89
C VAL A 183 -17.24 15.54 6.07
N GLN A 184 -16.35 14.71 6.60
CA GLN A 184 -16.66 13.85 7.73
C GLN A 184 -16.95 14.64 9.03
N ARG A 185 -16.26 15.78 9.24
CA ARG A 185 -16.48 16.65 10.39
C ARG A 185 -17.82 17.40 10.29
N TYR A 186 -18.18 17.86 9.10
CA TYR A 186 -19.52 18.45 8.86
C TYR A 186 -20.63 17.42 9.04
N ALA A 187 -20.47 16.21 8.52
CA ALA A 187 -21.43 15.12 8.70
C ALA A 187 -21.62 14.74 10.18
N ARG A 188 -20.55 14.80 10.99
CA ARG A 188 -20.62 14.51 12.43
C ARG A 188 -21.17 15.67 13.26
N GLY A 189 -20.87 16.92 12.88
CA GLY A 189 -21.36 18.13 13.56
C GLY A 189 -22.85 18.42 13.30
N GLY A 190 -23.35 18.14 12.10
CA GLY A 190 -24.76 18.34 11.73
C GLY A 190 -25.76 17.39 12.41
N VAL A 191 -25.29 16.36 13.12
CA VAL A 191 -26.14 15.40 13.85
C VAL A 191 -26.43 15.87 15.29
N THR A 192 -25.81 16.96 15.76
CA THR A 192 -25.91 17.39 17.19
C THR A 192 -26.73 18.66 17.45
N THR A 193 -27.42 19.21 16.44
CA THR A 193 -28.18 20.47 16.58
C THR A 193 -29.70 20.33 16.51
N ASP A 194 -30.26 19.16 16.83
CA ASP A 194 -31.71 19.01 16.99
C ASP A 194 -32.02 18.08 18.16
N GLY A 195 -32.44 18.64 19.31
CA GLY A 195 -32.65 17.85 20.53
C GLY A 195 -32.58 18.61 21.86
N ARG A 196 -32.36 19.93 21.85
CA ARG A 196 -32.66 20.78 23.01
C ARG A 196 -33.53 21.96 22.60
N SER A 197 -34.79 21.65 22.38
CA SER A 197 -35.84 22.61 22.69
C SER A 197 -37.01 21.87 23.32
N ARG A 198 -37.23 22.22 24.60
CA ARG A 198 -38.41 22.04 25.46
C ARG A 198 -38.37 20.83 26.39
#